data_AF-A0A137T111-F1
#
_entry.id   AF-A0A137T111-F1
#
_cell.length_a   1.000
_cell.length_b   1.000
_cell.length_c   1.000
_cell.angle_alpha   90.00
_cell.angle_beta   90.00
_cell.angle_gamma   90.00
#
_symmetry.space_group_name_H-M   'P 1'
#
loop_
_entity.id
_entity.type
_entity.pdbx_description
1 polymer ?
#
loop_
_entity_poly.entity_id
_entity_poly.type
_entity_poly.pdbx_seq_one_letter_code
_entity_poly.pdbx_strand_id
1 'polypeptide(L)'
;MVRCFTLPDLFAGKLYALTFRNWKNRVKGRDWYDFEWYVRQGIGLDYAHLQECIYELNGIEMDYGKFIETLKAKILSTNIEQVKADVLPFVLDQSEIAIWSTAYFLQLVDMIKLA
;
A
#
# COMPACT_ATOMS: atom_id res chain seq x y z
N MET A 1 -5.45 -22.57 -19.32
CA MET A 1 -5.93 -21.92 -18.09
C MET A 1 -4.74 -21.19 -17.48
N VAL A 2 -4.84 -19.88 -17.27
CA VAL A 2 -3.76 -19.08 -16.67
C VAL A 2 -3.96 -19.08 -15.15
N ARG A 3 -2.89 -19.34 -14.39
CA ARG A 3 -2.93 -19.24 -12.93
C ARG A 3 -2.81 -17.77 -12.53
N CYS A 4 -3.75 -17.30 -11.71
CA CYS A 4 -3.80 -15.91 -11.22
C CYS A 4 -3.92 -15.90 -9.70
N PHE A 5 -3.42 -14.83 -9.08
CA PHE A 5 -3.59 -14.56 -7.66
C PHE A 5 -5.03 -14.11 -7.34
N THR A 6 -5.44 -14.30 -6.09
CA THR A 6 -6.71 -13.75 -5.58
C THR A 6 -6.56 -12.26 -5.24
N LEU A 7 -7.68 -11.56 -5.04
CA LEU A 7 -7.63 -10.14 -4.65
C LEU A 7 -6.90 -9.90 -3.31
N PRO A 8 -7.13 -10.69 -2.24
CA PRO A 8 -6.33 -10.61 -1.01
C PRO A 8 -4.82 -10.80 -1.23
N ASP A 9 -4.42 -11.78 -2.04
CA ASP A 9 -3.00 -12.02 -2.35
C ASP A 9 -2.38 -10.84 -3.11
N LEU A 10 -3.11 -10.30 -4.10
CA LEU A 10 -2.68 -9.12 -4.83
C LEU A 10 -2.56 -7.90 -3.91
N PHE A 11 -3.49 -7.74 -2.95
CA PHE A 11 -3.42 -6.68 -1.96
C PHE A 11 -2.16 -6.81 -1.08
N ALA A 12 -1.85 -8.01 -0.60
CA ALA A 12 -0.61 -8.29 0.13
C ALA A 12 0.62 -7.85 -0.67
N GLY A 13 0.72 -8.24 -1.94
CA GLY A 13 1.83 -7.82 -2.81
C GLY A 13 1.93 -6.30 -2.99
N LYS A 14 0.80 -5.57 -3.01
CA LYS A 14 0.79 -4.09 -3.08
C LYS A 14 1.22 -3.44 -1.77
N LEU A 15 0.77 -3.96 -0.63
CA LEU A 15 1.20 -3.45 0.68
C LEU A 15 2.68 -3.72 0.95
N TYR A 16 3.19 -4.89 0.56
CA TYR A 16 4.62 -5.17 0.57
C TYR A 16 5.39 -4.12 -0.25
N ALA A 17 4.94 -3.88 -1.49
CA ALA A 17 5.55 -2.91 -2.39
C ALA A 17 5.61 -1.50 -1.79
N LEU A 18 4.48 -1.04 -1.25
CA LEU A 18 4.35 0.28 -0.65
C LEU A 18 5.28 0.45 0.57
N THR A 19 5.41 -0.59 1.38
CA THR A 19 6.11 -0.54 2.67
C THR A 19 7.63 -0.73 2.51
N PHE A 20 8.05 -1.75 1.77
CA PHE A 20 9.46 -2.22 1.79
C PHE A 20 10.27 -1.81 0.57
N ARG A 21 9.67 -1.44 -0.56
CA ARG A 21 10.46 -1.03 -1.73
C ARG A 21 11.06 0.35 -1.51
N ASN A 22 12.38 0.39 -1.48
CA ASN A 22 13.15 1.62 -1.39
C ASN A 22 13.49 2.14 -2.78
N TRP A 23 12.67 3.06 -3.26
CA TRP A 23 12.98 3.89 -4.41
C TRP A 23 13.86 5.06 -3.94
N LYS A 24 15.14 5.07 -4.33
CA LYS A 24 16.14 6.06 -3.84
C LYS A 24 15.62 7.51 -3.87
N ASN A 25 15.34 8.01 -5.07
CA ASN A 25 14.95 9.40 -5.32
C ASN A 25 13.52 9.54 -5.86
N ARG A 26 12.79 8.43 -6.00
CA ARG A 26 11.47 8.40 -6.64
C ARG A 26 10.43 8.00 -5.62
N VAL A 27 9.26 8.64 -5.67
CA VAL A 27 8.05 8.13 -5.03
C VAL A 27 7.19 7.48 -6.10
N LYS A 28 6.68 6.27 -5.83
CA LYS A 28 5.81 5.54 -6.75
C LYS A 28 4.36 5.67 -6.29
N GLY A 29 3.71 6.74 -6.73
CA GLY A 29 2.36 7.07 -6.29
C GLY A 29 1.30 6.08 -6.77
N ARG A 30 1.52 5.36 -7.87
CA ARG A 30 0.58 4.29 -8.30
C ARG A 30 0.40 3.19 -7.25
N ASP A 31 1.42 2.88 -6.44
CA ASP A 31 1.28 1.90 -5.35
C ASP A 31 0.37 2.45 -4.22
N TRP A 32 0.29 3.78 -4.05
CA TRP A 32 -0.65 4.44 -3.12
C TRP A 32 -2.08 4.44 -3.64
N TYR A 33 -2.24 4.64 -4.96
CA TYR A 33 -3.54 4.54 -5.62
C TYR A 33 -4.15 3.15 -5.44
N ASP A 34 -3.35 2.10 -5.69
CA ASP A 34 -3.79 0.72 -5.48
C ASP A 34 -4.18 0.48 -4.01
N PHE A 35 -3.35 0.93 -3.05
CA PHE A 35 -3.65 0.80 -1.63
C PHE A 35 -5.00 1.41 -1.25
N GLU A 36 -5.24 2.66 -1.64
CA GLU A 36 -6.54 3.31 -1.42
C GLU A 36 -7.66 2.48 -2.05
N TRP A 37 -7.49 2.04 -3.29
CA TRP A 37 -8.51 1.28 -4.00
C TRP A 37 -8.89 0.00 -3.24
N TYR A 38 -7.92 -0.80 -2.81
CA TYR A 38 -8.19 -2.03 -2.04
C TYR A 38 -8.97 -1.76 -0.75
N VAL A 39 -8.57 -0.73 0.01
CA VAL A 39 -9.27 -0.36 1.26
C VAL A 39 -10.69 0.13 0.97
N ARG A 40 -10.88 0.96 -0.06
CA ARG A 40 -12.21 1.48 -0.44
C ARG A 40 -13.14 0.40 -0.98
N GLN A 41 -12.61 -0.62 -1.64
CA GLN A 41 -13.38 -1.80 -2.05
C GLN A 41 -13.69 -2.74 -0.88
N GLY A 42 -13.12 -2.51 0.31
CA GLY A 42 -13.31 -3.37 1.47
C GLY A 42 -12.68 -4.75 1.30
N ILE A 43 -11.69 -4.88 0.43
CA ILE A 43 -10.97 -6.14 0.21
C ILE A 43 -10.09 -6.42 1.43
N GLY A 44 -10.23 -7.63 1.98
CA GLY A 44 -9.40 -8.09 3.09
C GLY A 44 -7.95 -8.35 2.64
N LEU A 45 -7.01 -8.04 3.52
CA LEU A 45 -5.61 -8.38 3.39
C LEU A 45 -5.39 -9.83 3.82
N ASP A 46 -4.81 -10.64 2.94
CA ASP A 46 -4.20 -11.90 3.36
C ASP A 46 -2.86 -11.58 4.04
N TYR A 47 -2.90 -11.50 5.37
CA TYR A 47 -1.71 -11.17 6.15
C TYR A 47 -0.71 -12.33 6.20
N ALA A 48 -1.18 -13.58 6.16
CA ALA A 48 -0.28 -14.74 6.15
C ALA A 48 0.59 -14.71 4.88
N HIS A 49 -0.04 -14.48 3.72
CA HIS A 49 0.68 -14.35 2.46
C HIS A 49 1.61 -13.12 2.43
N LEU A 50 1.19 -11.98 3.01
CA LEU A 50 2.06 -10.82 3.16
C LEU A 50 3.30 -11.15 3.99
N GLN A 51 3.14 -11.85 5.11
CA GLN A 51 4.24 -12.23 6.00
C GLN A 51 5.21 -13.20 5.30
N GLU A 52 4.72 -14.16 4.52
CA GLU A 52 5.55 -15.02 3.66
C GLU A 52 6.40 -14.18 2.70
N CYS A 53 5.79 -13.21 2.00
CA CYS A 53 6.51 -12.33 1.08
C CYS A 53 7.61 -11.50 1.78
N ILE A 54 7.31 -10.96 2.96
CA ILE A 54 8.28 -10.20 3.77
C ILE A 54 9.44 -11.10 4.18
N TYR A 55 9.16 -12.31 4.63
CA TYR A 55 10.19 -13.26 5.02
C TYR A 55 11.08 -13.67 3.84
N GLU A 56 10.50 -14.03 2.69
CA GLU A 56 11.25 -14.45 1.51
C GLU A 56 12.16 -13.35 0.96
N LEU A 57 11.70 -12.09 0.98
CA LEU A 57 12.41 -10.97 0.35
C LEU A 57 13.31 -10.18 1.31
N ASN A 58 13.04 -10.21 2.61
CA ASN A 58 13.79 -9.46 3.61
C ASN A 58 14.36 -10.31 4.76
N GLY A 59 13.93 -11.58 4.90
CA GLY A 59 14.32 -12.43 6.02
C GLY A 59 13.74 -11.96 7.36
N ILE A 60 12.63 -11.24 7.35
CA ILE A 60 12.02 -10.63 8.54
C ILE A 60 10.74 -11.36 8.90
N GLU A 61 10.64 -11.76 10.16
CA GLU A 61 9.38 -12.14 10.78
C GLU A 61 8.82 -10.97 11.58
N MET A 62 7.59 -10.57 11.30
CA MET A 62 6.91 -9.53 12.05
C MET A 62 5.45 -9.92 12.26
N ASP A 63 4.84 -9.42 13.33
CA ASP A 63 3.40 -9.53 13.53
C ASP A 63 2.65 -8.39 12.83
N TYR A 64 1.32 -8.52 12.76
CA TYR A 64 0.47 -7.55 12.08
C TYR A 64 0.59 -6.15 12.69
N GLY A 65 0.69 -6.05 14.01
CA GLY A 65 0.86 -4.76 14.69
C GLY A 65 2.15 -4.07 14.25
N LYS A 66 3.25 -4.82 14.20
CA LYS A 66 4.55 -4.30 13.79
C LYS A 66 4.58 -3.91 12.31
N PHE A 67 3.89 -4.68 11.47
CA PHE A 67 3.70 -4.31 10.07
C PHE A 67 2.96 -2.98 9.93
N ILE A 68 1.86 -2.79 10.68
CA ILE A 68 1.08 -1.55 10.67
C ILE A 68 1.90 -0.35 11.14
N GLU A 69 2.71 -0.49 12.20
CA GLU A 69 3.65 0.55 12.62
C GLU A 69 4.63 0.94 11.51
N THR A 70 5.18 -0.07 10.82
CA THR A 70 6.14 0.13 9.73
C THR A 70 5.50 0.86 8.54
N LEU A 71 4.28 0.46 8.16
CA LEU A 71 3.51 1.11 7.10
C LEU A 71 3.18 2.57 7.46
N LYS A 72 2.75 2.84 8.70
CA LYS A 72 2.49 4.22 9.16
C LYS A 72 3.76 5.08 9.14
N ALA A 73 4.90 4.54 9.58
CA ALA A 73 6.18 5.23 9.52
C ALA A 73 6.60 5.54 8.07
N LYS A 74 6.36 4.61 7.13
CA LYS A 74 6.58 4.83 5.70
C LYS A 74 5.70 5.95 5.15
N ILE A 75 4.43 5.98 5.52
CA ILE A 75 3.50 7.04 5.10
C ILE A 75 3.93 8.40 5.64
N LEU A 76 4.28 8.48 6.94
CA LEU A 76 4.72 9.71 7.60
C LEU A 76 6.01 10.29 7.01
N SER A 77 6.92 9.43 6.56
CA SER A 77 8.21 9.84 5.96
C SER A 77 8.11 10.18 4.46
N THR A 78 6.98 9.90 3.81
CA THR A 78 6.83 10.12 2.37
C THR A 78 6.23 11.51 2.08
N ASN A 79 6.82 12.23 1.12
CA ASN A 79 6.26 13.49 0.63
C ASN A 79 5.02 13.21 -0.25
N ILE A 80 3.83 13.53 0.26
CA ILE A 80 2.56 13.26 -0.41
C ILE A 80 2.39 14.03 -1.72
N GLU A 81 3.05 15.18 -1.88
CA GLU A 81 2.96 15.94 -3.13
C GLU A 81 3.72 15.23 -4.27
N GLN A 82 4.79 14.48 -3.96
CA GLN A 82 5.45 13.61 -4.93
C GLN A 82 4.59 12.38 -5.28
N VAL A 83 3.83 11.85 -4.31
CA VAL A 83 2.85 10.77 -4.55
C VAL A 83 1.80 11.24 -5.57
N LYS A 84 1.18 12.40 -5.33
CA LYS A 84 0.21 13.01 -6.26
C LYS A 84 0.83 13.24 -7.63
N ALA A 85 2.03 13.80 -7.70
CA ALA A 85 2.73 14.08 -8.96
C ALA A 85 2.97 12.83 -9.83
N ASP A 86 3.30 11.67 -9.24
CA ASP A 86 3.49 10.42 -10.01
C ASP A 86 2.16 9.82 -10.52
N VAL A 87 1.02 10.22 -9.94
CA VAL A 87 -0.32 9.69 -10.26
C VAL A 87 -1.11 10.60 -11.19
N LEU A 88 -0.93 11.92 -11.07
CA LEU A 88 -1.63 12.94 -11.86
C LEU A 88 -1.73 12.64 -13.37
N PRO A 89 -0.67 12.16 -14.06
CA PRO A 89 -0.75 11.87 -15.50
C PRO A 89 -1.68 10.70 -15.88
N PHE A 90 -2.09 9.89 -14.91
CA PHE A 90 -2.85 8.65 -15.14
C PHE A 90 -4.31 8.74 -14.69
N VAL A 91 -4.67 9.75 -13.91
CA VAL A 91 -6.03 9.93 -13.39
C VAL A 91 -6.82 10.85 -14.32
N LEU A 92 -8.02 10.41 -14.70
CA LEU A 92 -8.91 11.17 -15.58
C LEU A 92 -9.50 12.39 -14.86
N ASP A 93 -9.99 12.20 -13.63
CA ASP A 93 -10.53 13.25 -12.79
C ASP A 93 -9.58 13.54 -11.61
N GLN A 94 -8.85 14.65 -11.69
CA GLN A 94 -7.89 15.04 -10.65
C GLN A 94 -8.54 15.31 -9.30
N SER A 95 -9.87 15.49 -9.23
CA SER A 95 -10.58 15.65 -7.97
C SER A 95 -10.55 14.37 -7.11
N GLU A 96 -10.40 13.19 -7.74
CA GLU A 96 -10.33 11.91 -7.03
C GLU A 96 -9.14 11.85 -6.05
N ILE A 97 -8.04 12.48 -6.40
CA ILE A 97 -6.82 12.53 -5.58
C ILE A 97 -6.68 13.83 -4.78
N ALA A 98 -7.66 14.75 -4.86
CA ALA A 98 -7.60 16.02 -4.14
C ALA A 98 -7.61 15.82 -2.61
N ILE A 99 -8.25 14.75 -2.14
CA ILE A 99 -8.34 14.42 -0.70
C ILE A 99 -7.03 13.85 -0.15
N TRP A 100 -6.08 13.49 -1.03
CA TRP A 100 -4.86 12.82 -0.64
C TRP A 100 -4.01 13.70 0.27
N SER A 101 -3.78 13.19 1.46
CA SER A 101 -2.94 13.79 2.49
C SER A 101 -2.33 12.68 3.31
N THR A 102 -1.23 12.96 4.02
CA THR A 102 -0.64 12.00 4.95
C THR A 102 -1.68 11.53 5.98
N ALA A 103 -2.51 12.43 6.50
CA ALA A 103 -3.58 12.10 7.44
C ALA A 103 -4.63 11.16 6.83
N TYR A 104 -5.03 11.39 5.58
CA TYR A 104 -5.96 10.51 4.87
C TYR A 104 -5.41 9.08 4.75
N PHE A 105 -4.15 8.94 4.31
CA PHE A 105 -3.56 7.60 4.18
C PHE A 105 -3.35 6.90 5.52
N LEU A 106 -3.09 7.63 6.60
CA LEU A 106 -3.05 7.04 7.95
C LEU A 106 -4.43 6.49 8.36
N GLN A 107 -5.52 7.19 8.03
CA GLN A 107 -6.88 6.68 8.27
C GLN A 107 -7.15 5.42 7.45
N LEU A 108 -6.69 5.36 6.19
CA LEU A 108 -6.83 4.16 5.38
C LEU A 108 -6.10 2.95 5.99
N VAL A 109 -4.95 3.15 6.63
CA VAL A 109 -4.26 2.07 7.35
C VAL A 109 -5.12 1.52 8.49
N ASP A 110 -5.82 2.39 9.22
CA ASP A 110 -6.72 1.99 10.31
C ASP A 110 -7.99 1.27 9.79
N MET A 111 -8.29 1.40 8.50
CA MET A 111 -9.44 0.75 7.85
C MET A 111 -9.10 -0.60 7.19
N ILE A 112 -7.83 -1.05 7.22
CA ILE A 112 -7.43 -2.35 6.68
C ILE A 112 -8.18 -3.45 7.42
N LYS A 113 -8.82 -4.34 6.64
CA LYS A 113 -9.47 -5.57 7.14
C LYS A 113 -8.57 -6.76 6.82
N LEU A 114 -8.63 -7.80 7.64
CA LEU A 114 -8.02 -9.08 7.32
C LEU A 114 -9.02 -9.95 6.55
N ALA A 115 -8.52 -10.73 5.59
CA ALA A 115 -9.31 -11.70 4.81
C ALA A 115 -9.61 -12.98 5.61
#